data_AF-A0A946DCW8-F1
#
_entry.id   AF-A0A946DCW8-F1
#
_cell.length_a   1.000
_cell.length_b   1.000
_cell.length_c   1.000
_cell.angle_alpha   90.00
_cell.angle_beta   90.00
_cell.angle_gamma   90.00
#
_symmetry.space_group_name_H-M   'P 1'
#
loop_
_entity.id
_entity.type
_entity.pdbx_description
1 polymer ?
#
loop_
_entity_poly.entity_id
_entity_poly.type
_entity_poly.pdbx_seq_one_letter_code
_entity_poly.pdbx_strand_id
1 'polypeptide(L)'
;MFESLTHWFESLGKESKLFNDPEDEVLHGALASVLYHIISADKHVIEKEKHKFSSILKQEFDLDDDQVDHLYLAAKSSTSDPHSDLETVNQHLKKNPQLRMNFMKKLNQLIDLDGVQDSELDIFYEALNLVFPDLKR
;
A
#
# COMPACT_ATOMS: atom_id res chain seq x y z
N MET A 1 -10.51 21.50 11.50
CA MET A 1 -10.13 20.28 12.24
C MET A 1 -9.43 19.23 11.36
N PHE A 2 -9.68 19.17 10.05
CA PHE A 2 -8.97 18.25 9.13
C PHE A 2 -7.56 18.73 8.73
N GLU A 3 -7.32 20.05 8.67
CA GLU A 3 -6.00 20.61 8.28
C GLU A 3 -4.86 20.22 9.24
N SER A 4 -5.15 20.03 10.53
CA SER A 4 -4.15 19.58 11.51
C SER A 4 -3.73 18.13 11.33
N LEU A 5 -4.60 17.30 10.77
CA LEU A 5 -4.26 15.92 10.40
C LEU A 5 -3.37 15.93 9.17
N THR A 6 -3.70 16.69 8.12
CA THR A 6 -2.90 16.81 6.90
C THR A 6 -1.46 17.28 7.19
N HIS A 7 -1.29 18.27 8.06
CA HIS A 7 0.05 18.75 8.46
C HIS A 7 0.82 17.76 9.36
N TRP A 8 0.13 17.05 10.25
CA TRP A 8 0.74 15.94 11.00
C TRP A 8 1.15 14.78 10.07
N PHE A 9 0.37 14.52 9.01
CA PHE A 9 0.64 13.50 7.99
C PHE A 9 1.84 13.82 7.10
N GLU A 10 2.04 15.08 6.69
CA GLU A 10 3.26 15.50 6.00
C GLU A 10 4.51 15.34 6.88
N SER A 11 4.35 15.48 8.20
CA SER A 11 5.45 15.28 9.15
C SER A 11 5.83 13.81 9.33
N LEU A 12 4.89 12.88 9.16
CA LEU A 12 5.12 11.43 9.23
C LEU A 12 5.66 10.82 7.93
N GLY A 13 5.44 11.47 6.78
CA GLY A 13 6.14 11.13 5.53
C GLY A 13 7.67 11.26 5.63
N LYS A 14 8.18 11.89 6.70
CA LYS A 14 9.61 12.00 7.01
C LYS A 14 10.17 10.88 7.91
N GLU A 15 9.33 10.02 8.48
CA GLU A 15 9.76 9.04 9.49
C GLU A 15 9.79 7.59 8.98
N SER A 16 10.94 7.26 8.39
CA SER A 16 11.47 5.92 8.11
C SER A 16 10.65 5.01 7.17
N LYS A 17 11.34 4.49 6.14
CA LYS A 17 10.84 3.44 5.25
C LYS A 17 10.21 2.30 6.04
N LEU A 18 9.05 1.81 5.58
CA LEU A 18 8.27 0.76 6.24
C LEU A 18 9.00 -0.59 6.24
N PHE A 19 9.85 -0.80 5.24
CA PHE A 19 10.52 -2.06 4.96
C PHE A 19 12.00 -2.03 5.36
N ASN A 20 12.57 -3.21 5.61
CA ASN A 20 14.00 -3.39 5.90
C ASN A 20 14.84 -3.49 4.62
N ASP A 21 14.27 -4.09 3.57
CA ASP A 21 14.97 -4.48 2.36
C ASP A 21 14.34 -3.78 1.14
N PRO A 22 14.59 -2.47 0.94
CA PRO A 22 13.95 -1.70 -0.11
C PRO A 22 14.46 -2.02 -1.52
N GLU A 23 15.45 -2.89 -1.67
CA GLU A 23 15.99 -3.33 -2.98
C GLU A 23 15.40 -4.68 -3.43
N ASP A 24 14.56 -5.31 -2.60
CA ASP A 24 13.98 -6.61 -2.92
C ASP A 24 12.89 -6.48 -4.01
N GLU A 25 13.16 -7.02 -5.19
CA GLU A 25 12.23 -7.01 -6.34
C GLU A 25 10.93 -7.77 -6.05
N VAL A 26 10.98 -8.81 -5.21
CA VAL A 26 9.78 -9.58 -4.82
C VAL A 26 8.87 -8.69 -3.98
N LEU A 27 9.44 -7.90 -3.08
CA LEU A 27 8.69 -6.92 -2.29
C LEU A 27 8.11 -5.80 -3.16
N HIS A 28 8.86 -5.32 -4.15
CA HIS A 28 8.36 -4.31 -5.09
C HIS A 28 7.13 -4.81 -5.85
N GLY A 29 7.23 -6.03 -6.39
CA GLY A 29 6.14 -6.68 -7.11
C GLY A 29 4.93 -6.94 -6.21
N ALA A 30 5.16 -7.47 -5.00
CA ALA A 30 4.09 -7.76 -4.05
C ALA A 30 3.36 -6.48 -3.61
N LEU A 31 4.08 -5.42 -3.24
CA LEU A 31 3.45 -4.16 -2.85
C LEU A 31 2.70 -3.53 -4.02
N ALA A 32 3.29 -3.51 -5.23
CA ALA A 32 2.61 -3.01 -6.42
C ALA A 32 1.34 -3.81 -6.73
N SER A 33 1.39 -5.14 -6.61
CA SER A 33 0.21 -6.00 -6.80
C SER A 33 -0.91 -5.67 -5.82
N VAL A 34 -0.59 -5.55 -4.52
CA VAL A 34 -1.59 -5.19 -3.48
C VAL A 34 -2.21 -3.82 -3.76
N LEU A 35 -1.38 -2.80 -4.02
CA LEU A 35 -1.89 -1.45 -4.28
C LEU A 35 -2.74 -1.40 -5.55
N TYR A 36 -2.36 -2.16 -6.59
CA TYR A 36 -3.14 -2.25 -7.83
C TYR A 36 -4.50 -2.94 -7.60
N HIS A 37 -4.54 -4.01 -6.81
CA HIS A 37 -5.80 -4.70 -6.49
C HIS A 37 -6.78 -3.81 -5.72
N ILE A 38 -6.27 -2.89 -4.89
CA ILE A 38 -7.10 -1.90 -4.21
C ILE A 38 -7.72 -0.94 -5.24
N ILE A 39 -6.89 -0.23 -6.02
CA ILE A 39 -7.38 0.81 -6.94
C ILE A 39 -8.15 0.26 -8.14
N SER A 40 -8.07 -1.05 -8.41
CA SER A 40 -8.79 -1.70 -9.50
C SER A 40 -10.00 -2.51 -9.02
N ALA A 41 -10.28 -2.50 -7.71
CA ALA A 41 -11.37 -3.26 -7.11
C ALA A 41 -12.75 -2.88 -7.68
N ASP A 42 -12.95 -1.61 -8.01
CA ASP A 42 -14.18 -1.05 -8.57
C ASP A 42 -14.20 -1.06 -10.12
N LYS A 43 -13.12 -1.55 -10.74
CA LYS A 43 -12.84 -1.57 -12.19
C LYS A 43 -12.66 -0.20 -12.86
N HIS A 44 -12.52 0.88 -12.09
CA HIS A 44 -12.33 2.25 -12.60
C HIS A 44 -11.18 2.98 -11.89
N VAL A 45 -9.94 2.62 -12.25
CA VAL A 45 -8.76 3.35 -11.77
C VAL A 45 -8.77 4.80 -12.26
N ILE A 46 -8.80 5.77 -11.35
CA ILE A 46 -8.69 7.20 -11.65
C ILE A 46 -7.26 7.73 -11.50
N GLU A 47 -6.97 8.87 -12.12
CA GLU A 47 -5.63 9.47 -12.11
C GLU A 47 -5.09 9.77 -10.69
N LYS A 48 -5.98 10.10 -9.73
CA LYS A 48 -5.57 10.37 -8.35
C LYS A 48 -5.04 9.11 -7.64
N GLU A 49 -5.69 7.98 -7.85
CA GLU A 49 -5.28 6.68 -7.30
C GLU A 49 -3.97 6.23 -7.92
N LYS A 50 -3.85 6.35 -9.25
CA LYS A 50 -2.60 6.05 -9.96
C LYS A 50 -1.45 6.92 -9.44
N HIS A 51 -1.70 8.21 -9.21
CA HIS A 51 -0.70 9.10 -8.63
C HIS A 51 -0.29 8.69 -7.21
N LYS A 52 -1.26 8.30 -6.37
CA LYS A 52 -0.98 7.83 -5.00
C LYS A 52 -0.24 6.51 -4.98
N PHE A 53 -0.62 5.56 -5.84
CA PHE A 53 0.09 4.31 -6.11
C PHE A 53 1.57 4.59 -6.40
N SER A 54 1.84 5.45 -7.37
CA SER A 54 3.20 5.82 -7.75
C SER A 54 3.95 6.48 -6.59
N SER A 55 3.30 7.42 -5.89
CA SER A 55 3.91 8.10 -4.75
C SER A 55 4.29 7.15 -3.62
N ILE A 56 3.51 6.10 -3.35
CA ILE A 56 3.83 5.12 -2.31
C ILE A 56 5.08 4.34 -2.71
N LEU A 57 5.13 3.80 -3.93
CA LEU A 57 6.28 3.00 -4.41
C LEU A 57 7.58 3.82 -4.44
N LYS A 58 7.53 5.06 -4.96
CA LYS A 58 8.70 5.95 -4.97
C LYS A 58 9.21 6.26 -3.56
N GLN A 59 8.31 6.50 -2.61
CA GLN A 59 8.71 6.83 -1.24
C GLN A 59 9.33 5.63 -0.49
N GLU A 60 8.80 4.43 -0.71
CA GLU A 60 9.29 3.25 0.00
C GLU A 60 10.59 2.69 -0.61
N PHE A 61 10.74 2.77 -1.93
CA PHE A 61 11.79 2.08 -2.67
C PHE A 61 12.74 3.01 -3.43
N ASP A 62 12.57 4.34 -3.36
CA ASP A 62 13.34 5.33 -4.13
C ASP A 62 13.36 5.09 -5.64
N LEU A 63 12.25 4.56 -6.19
CA LEU A 63 12.10 4.26 -7.62
C LEU A 63 11.87 5.50 -8.47
N ASP A 64 12.26 5.42 -9.74
CA ASP A 64 11.93 6.43 -10.76
C ASP A 64 10.54 6.19 -11.41
N ASP A 65 10.14 7.09 -12.30
CA ASP A 65 8.87 6.99 -13.03
C ASP A 65 8.78 5.74 -13.91
N ASP A 66 9.87 5.38 -14.61
CA ASP A 66 9.90 4.25 -15.53
C ASP A 66 9.76 2.91 -14.77
N GLN A 67 10.47 2.77 -13.65
CA GLN A 67 10.39 1.61 -12.76
C GLN A 67 8.98 1.44 -12.18
N VAL A 68 8.34 2.55 -11.76
CA VAL A 68 6.99 2.52 -11.23
C VAL A 68 5.97 2.16 -12.31
N ASP A 69 6.12 2.67 -13.53
CA ASP A 69 5.25 2.31 -14.65
C ASP A 69 5.42 0.82 -15.04
N HIS A 70 6.64 0.29 -14.98
CA HIS A 70 6.88 -1.14 -15.15
C HIS A 70 6.18 -1.98 -14.09
N LEU A 71 6.26 -1.60 -12.81
CA LEU A 71 5.55 -2.27 -11.72
C LEU A 71 4.04 -2.16 -11.86
N TYR A 72 3.52 -1.02 -12.30
CA TYR A 72 2.10 -0.83 -12.57
C TYR A 72 1.60 -1.78 -13.67
N LEU A 73 2.32 -1.86 -14.79
CA LEU A 73 1.98 -2.78 -15.88
C LEU A 73 2.08 -4.24 -15.45
N ALA A 74 3.12 -4.59 -14.67
CA ALA A 74 3.31 -5.92 -14.13
C ALA A 74 2.13 -6.30 -13.22
N ALA A 75 1.79 -5.46 -12.24
CA ALA A 75 0.66 -5.64 -11.34
C ALA A 75 -0.69 -5.76 -12.08
N LYS A 76 -0.90 -4.92 -13.10
CA LYS A 76 -2.09 -4.98 -13.96
C LYS A 76 -2.22 -6.27 -14.75
N SER A 77 -1.10 -6.81 -15.23
CA SER A 77 -1.06 -8.07 -15.98
C SER A 77 -0.98 -9.31 -15.07
N SER A 78 -0.76 -9.09 -13.78
CA SER A 78 -0.58 -10.15 -12.81
C SER A 78 -1.89 -10.88 -12.55
N THR A 79 -1.80 -12.19 -12.42
CA THR A 79 -2.85 -13.04 -11.87
C THR A 79 -2.53 -13.49 -10.45
N SER A 80 -1.57 -12.82 -9.80
CA SER A 80 -1.19 -13.11 -8.42
C SER A 80 -2.36 -12.90 -7.48
N ASP A 81 -2.42 -13.77 -6.48
CA ASP A 81 -3.41 -13.69 -5.41
C ASP A 81 -3.02 -12.58 -4.43
N PRO A 82 -3.87 -11.55 -4.22
CA PRO A 82 -3.64 -10.46 -3.28
C PRO A 82 -3.24 -10.94 -1.88
N HIS A 83 -3.76 -12.10 -1.46
CA HIS A 83 -3.43 -12.69 -0.17
C HIS A 83 -1.94 -13.02 -0.06
N SER A 84 -1.41 -13.73 -1.05
CA SER A 84 0.01 -14.14 -1.08
C SER A 84 0.96 -12.94 -1.17
N ASP A 85 0.55 -11.90 -1.90
CA ASP A 85 1.32 -10.67 -2.00
C ASP A 85 1.28 -9.88 -0.69
N LEU A 86 0.14 -9.83 0.01
CA LEU A 86 0.02 -9.24 1.35
C LEU A 86 0.87 -9.98 2.39
N GLU A 87 0.93 -11.31 2.34
CA GLU A 87 1.81 -12.10 3.22
C GLU A 87 3.28 -11.73 3.00
N THR A 88 3.68 -11.61 1.73
CA THR A 88 5.04 -11.17 1.35
C THR A 88 5.31 -9.77 1.90
N VAL A 89 4.42 -8.81 1.67
CA VAL A 89 4.54 -7.45 2.22
C VAL A 89 4.69 -7.47 3.74
N ASN A 90 3.88 -8.27 4.45
CA ASN A 90 3.93 -8.40 5.92
C ASN A 90 5.24 -9.03 6.43
N GLN A 91 5.84 -9.95 5.67
CA GLN A 91 7.13 -10.56 6.02
C GLN A 91 8.27 -9.53 5.99
N HIS A 92 8.25 -8.63 5.02
CA HIS A 92 9.25 -7.56 4.88
C HIS A 92 8.96 -6.32 5.74
N LEU A 93 7.72 -6.18 6.21
CA LEU A 93 7.29 -5.06 7.04
C LEU A 93 8.01 -5.11 8.40
N LYS A 94 8.59 -3.98 8.81
CA LYS A 94 9.22 -3.86 10.12
C LYS A 94 8.27 -4.30 11.23
N LYS A 95 8.79 -5.05 12.22
CA LYS A 95 8.02 -5.51 13.39
C LYS A 95 7.61 -4.39 14.35
N ASN A 96 7.89 -3.13 14.00
CA ASN A 96 7.52 -1.96 14.79
C ASN A 96 6.00 -1.69 14.63
N PRO A 97 5.20 -1.70 15.71
CA PRO A 97 3.75 -1.46 15.63
C PRO A 97 3.37 -0.12 15.00
N GLN A 98 4.17 0.92 15.21
CA GLN A 98 3.93 2.24 14.62
C GLN A 98 4.07 2.19 13.09
N LEU A 99 5.07 1.50 12.57
CA LEU A 99 5.28 1.35 11.12
C LEU A 99 4.20 0.46 10.49
N ARG A 100 3.79 -0.58 11.20
CA ARG A 100 2.64 -1.41 10.81
C ARG A 100 1.34 -0.61 10.72
N MET A 101 1.11 0.28 11.68
CA MET A 101 -0.04 1.19 11.64
C MET A 101 0.09 2.21 10.50
N ASN A 102 1.30 2.68 10.21
CA ASN A 102 1.54 3.59 9.08
C ASN A 102 1.26 2.90 7.73
N PHE A 103 1.60 1.62 7.58
CA PHE A 103 1.21 0.83 6.42
C PHE A 103 -0.31 0.78 6.25
N MET A 104 -1.06 0.41 7.30
CA MET A 104 -2.53 0.40 7.26
C MET A 104 -3.12 1.77 6.90
N LYS A 105 -2.55 2.86 7.43
CA LYS A 105 -2.97 4.21 7.08
C LYS A 105 -2.73 4.54 5.60
N LYS A 106 -1.64 4.07 5.00
CA LYS A 106 -1.37 4.26 3.56
C LYS A 106 -2.41 3.53 2.71
N LEU A 107 -2.81 2.32 3.09
CA LEU A 107 -3.89 1.60 2.42
C LEU A 107 -5.22 2.35 2.55
N ASN A 108 -5.59 2.78 3.76
CA ASN A 108 -6.84 3.52 3.97
C ASN A 108 -6.87 4.85 3.18
N GLN A 109 -5.73 5.52 3.06
CA GLN A 109 -5.62 6.74 2.24
C GLN A 109 -5.76 6.49 0.75
N LEU A 110 -5.47 5.28 0.28
CA LEU A 110 -5.64 4.91 -1.12
C LEU A 110 -7.13 4.67 -1.42
N ILE A 111 -7.80 3.91 -0.55
CA ILE A 111 -9.23 3.55 -0.63
C ILE A 111 -10.15 4.79 -0.51
N ASP A 112 -9.76 5.81 0.26
CA ASP A 112 -10.60 6.99 0.49
C ASP A 112 -10.52 8.05 -0.64
N LEU A 113 -9.78 7.79 -1.74
CA LEU A 113 -9.52 8.82 -2.77
C LEU A 113 -10.71 9.15 -3.66
N ASP A 114 -11.58 8.18 -3.91
CA ASP A 114 -12.74 8.27 -4.80
C ASP A 114 -14.02 7.71 -4.18
N GLY A 115 -13.89 6.97 -3.08
CA GLY A 115 -14.97 6.63 -2.16
C GLY A 115 -14.99 5.14 -1.88
N VAL A 116 -15.06 4.80 -0.59
CA VAL A 116 -14.92 3.43 -0.09
C VAL A 116 -15.95 2.46 -0.68
N GLN A 117 -15.47 1.40 -1.32
CA GLN A 117 -16.25 0.23 -1.75
C GLN A 117 -16.03 -0.99 -0.86
N ASP A 118 -17.01 -1.89 -0.80
CA ASP A 118 -16.94 -3.12 0.00
C ASP A 118 -15.75 -4.01 -0.40
N SER A 119 -15.43 -4.10 -1.70
CA SER A 119 -14.32 -4.91 -2.21
C SER A 119 -12.94 -4.38 -1.80
N GLU A 120 -12.80 -3.08 -1.61
CA GLU A 120 -11.57 -2.47 -1.11
C GLU A 120 -11.42 -2.68 0.39
N LEU A 121 -12.54 -2.63 1.11
CA LEU A 121 -12.58 -2.93 2.55
C LEU A 121 -12.22 -4.39 2.83
N ASP A 122 -12.60 -5.34 1.97
CA ASP A 122 -12.20 -6.74 2.10
C ASP A 122 -10.67 -6.87 2.11
N ILE A 123 -9.99 -6.23 1.13
CA ILE A 123 -8.52 -6.21 1.05
C ILE A 123 -7.91 -5.51 2.29
N PHE A 124 -8.52 -4.40 2.73
CA PHE A 124 -8.07 -3.69 3.93
C PHE A 124 -8.16 -4.53 5.19
N TYR A 125 -9.29 -5.21 5.42
CA TYR A 125 -9.49 -6.06 6.60
C TYR A 125 -8.58 -7.29 6.56
N GLU A 126 -8.32 -7.82 5.37
CA GLU A 126 -7.36 -8.90 5.18
C GLU A 126 -5.94 -8.44 5.57
N ALA A 127 -5.50 -7.28 5.05
CA ALA A 127 -4.23 -6.68 5.43
C ALA A 127 -4.16 -6.41 6.94
N LEU A 128 -5.24 -5.90 7.55
CA LEU A 128 -5.33 -5.63 8.98
C LEU A 128 -5.12 -6.92 9.79
N ASN A 129 -5.76 -8.01 9.38
CA ASN A 129 -5.66 -9.32 10.02
C ASN A 129 -4.25 -9.92 9.93
N LEU A 130 -3.56 -9.71 8.81
CA LEU A 130 -2.19 -10.19 8.61
C LEU A 130 -1.16 -9.37 9.40
N VAL A 131 -1.33 -8.05 9.41
CA VAL A 131 -0.40 -7.11 10.04
C VAL A 131 -0.57 -7.09 11.57
N PHE A 132 -1.79 -7.28 12.07
CA PHE A 132 -2.15 -7.29 13.49
C PHE A 132 -2.98 -8.53 13.88
N PRO A 133 -2.37 -9.73 13.88
CA PRO A 133 -3.09 -10.98 14.18
C PRO A 133 -3.69 -11.00 15.59
N ASP A 134 -3.11 -10.26 16.54
CA ASP A 134 -3.54 -10.22 17.94
C ASP A 134 -4.84 -9.43 18.18
N LEU A 135 -5.32 -8.66 17.18
CA LEU A 135 -6.58 -7.91 17.28
C LEU A 135 -7.82 -8.79 17.09
N LYS A 136 -7.67 -10.06 16.69
CA LYS A 136 -8.77 -11.02 16.52
C LYS A 136 -9.32 -11.59 17.85
N ARG A 137 -9.05 -10.95 19.00
CA ARG A 137 -9.52 -11.40 20.32
C ARG A 137 -10.84 -10.78 20.73
#